data_AF-A0A831RHH6-F1
#
_entry.id   AF-A0A831RHH6-F1
#
_cell.length_a   1.000
_cell.length_b   1.000
_cell.length_c   1.000
_cell.angle_alpha   90.00
_cell.angle_beta   90.00
_cell.angle_gamma   90.00
#
_symmetry.space_group_name_H-M   'P 1'
#
loop_
_entity.id
_entity.type
_entity.pdbx_description
1 polymer ?
#
loop_
_entity_poly.entity_id
_entity_poly.type
_entity_poly.pdbx_seq_one_letter_code
_entity_poly.pdbx_strand_id
1 'polypeptide(L)' 'IILKEFSVPWVKLTLNKKGAIRGASDVGIIIERGKRPDA' A
#
# COMPACT_ATOMS: atom_id res chain seq x y z
N ILE A 1 3.22 12.17 2.55
CA ILE A 1 2.58 12.82 1.38
C ILE A 1 1.08 12.51 1.45
N ILE A 2 0.60 11.35 1.00
CA ILE A 2 -0.85 11.02 0.98
C ILE A 2 -1.61 11.34 2.27
N LEU A 3 -1.22 10.78 3.42
CA LEU A 3 -1.90 11.04 4.70
C LEU A 3 -1.97 12.52 5.09
N LYS A 4 -0.92 13.31 4.78
CA LYS A 4 -0.82 14.73 5.18
C LYS A 4 -1.48 15.67 4.19
N GLU A 5 -1.31 15.42 2.90
CA GLU A 5 -1.75 16.32 1.82
C GLU A 5 -3.26 16.25 1.61
N PHE A 6 -3.83 15.05 1.70
CA PHE A 6 -5.27 14.84 1.55
C PHE A 6 -5.99 14.73 2.90
N SER A 7 -5.27 14.91 4.01
CA SER A 7 -5.80 14.79 5.38
C SER A 7 -6.59 13.50 5.63
N VAL A 8 -6.21 12.40 4.97
CA VAL A 8 -6.89 11.11 5.12
C VAL A 8 -6.37 10.39 6.37
N PRO A 9 -7.26 9.81 7.20
CA PRO A 9 -6.89 9.22 8.49
C PRO A 9 -6.17 7.87 8.35
N TRP A 10 -6.39 7.17 7.25
CA TRP A 10 -5.85 5.83 6.99
C TRP A 10 -5.66 5.58 5.50
N VAL A 11 -4.63 4.80 5.17
CA VAL A 11 -4.38 4.34 3.80
C VAL A 11 -3.89 2.89 3.81
N LYS A 12 -4.36 2.11 2.84
CA LYS A 12 -3.82 0.81 2.46
C LYS A 12 -3.20 0.91 1.09
N LEU A 13 -1.92 0.56 0.98
CA LEU A 13 -1.15 0.60 -0.26
C LEU A 13 -0.68 -0.80 -0.62
N THR A 14 -0.99 -1.22 -1.84
CA THR A 14 -0.39 -2.38 -2.49
C THR A 14 0.63 -1.88 -3.50
N LEU A 15 1.89 -2.31 -3.35
CA LEU A 15 2.96 -1.97 -4.28
C LEU A 15 3.57 -3.25 -4.84
N ASN A 16 3.58 -3.32 -6.16
CA ASN A 16 3.99 -4.49 -6.91
C ASN A 16 5.24 -4.20 -7.75
N LYS A 17 6.19 -5.13 -7.75
CA LYS A 17 7.39 -5.16 -8.58
C LYS A 17 7.32 -6.33 -9.54
N LYS A 18 6.56 -6.13 -10.62
CA LYS A 18 6.45 -7.09 -11.72
C LYS A 18 7.83 -7.43 -12.30
N GLY A 19 8.00 -8.68 -12.69
CA GLY A 19 9.24 -9.17 -13.31
C GLY A 19 10.42 -9.34 -12.36
N ALA A 20 10.25 -9.14 -11.05
CA ALA A 20 11.32 -9.39 -10.08
C ALA A 20 11.61 -10.90 -9.91
N ILE A 21 10.63 -11.77 -10.11
CA ILE A 21 10.79 -13.23 -10.06
C ILE A 21 10.34 -13.83 -11.39
N ARG A 22 11.23 -14.58 -12.04
CA ARG A 22 10.92 -15.29 -13.30
C ARG A 22 9.82 -16.32 -13.06
N GLY A 23 8.80 -16.32 -13.92
CA GLY A 23 7.67 -17.24 -13.84
C GLY A 23 6.56 -16.85 -12.85
N ALA A 24 6.76 -15.82 -12.01
CA ALA A 24 5.71 -15.28 -11.16
C ALA A 24 4.97 -14.14 -11.88
N SER A 25 3.64 -14.09 -11.74
CA SER A 25 2.81 -13.03 -12.34
C SER A 25 3.10 -11.65 -11.73
N ASP A 26 3.28 -11.59 -10.41
CA ASP A 26 3.66 -10.37 -9.69
C ASP A 26 4.22 -10.71 -8.31
N VAL A 27 4.98 -9.79 -7.72
CA VAL A 27 5.43 -9.84 -6.32
C VAL A 27 5.43 -8.44 -5.73
N GLY A 28 5.19 -8.29 -4.44
CA GLY A 28 5.03 -6.97 -3.86
C GLY A 28 4.85 -6.98 -2.35
N ILE A 29 4.43 -5.82 -1.85
CA ILE A 29 4.08 -5.61 -0.44
C ILE A 29 2.71 -4.96 -0.33
N ILE A 30 2.05 -5.22 0.79
CA ILE A 30 0.86 -4.50 1.21
C ILE A 30 1.18 -3.86 2.55
N ILE A 31 0.95 -2.55 2.66
CA ILE A 31 1.13 -1.81 3.91
C ILE A 31 -0.12 -1.03 4.26
N GLU A 32 -0.35 -0.88 5.55
CA GLU A 32 -1.37 -0.01 6.11
C GLU A 32 -0.69 1.05 6.98
N ARG A 33 -1.18 2.29 6.91
CA ARG A 33 -0.65 3.43 7.66
C ARG A 33 -1.79 4.34 8.12
N GLY A 34 -1.58 4.97 9.27
CA GLY A 34 -2.60 5.79 9.93
C GLY A 34 -3.52 4.96 10.82
N LYS A 35 -4.55 5.61 11.37
CA LYS A 35 -5.55 4.97 12.23
C LYS A 35 -6.82 4.79 11.43
N ARG A 36 -7.25 3.54 11.27
CA ARG A 36 -8.53 3.24 10.62
C ARG A 36 -9.65 3.92 11.42
N PRO A 37 -10.51 4.75 10.80
CA PRO A 37 -11.48 5.55 11.55
C PRO A 37 -12.48 4.76 12.38
N ASP A 38 -12.66 3.47 12.08
CA ASP A 38 -13.65 2.64 12.72
C ASP A 38 -13.04 1.26 12.97
N ALA A 39 -12.67 1.01 14.23
CA ALA A 39 -12.42 -0.28 14.85
C ALA A 39 -12.96 -0.22 16.28
#